data_AF-A0A6B3C829-F1
#
_entry.id   AF-A0A6B3C829-F1
#
_cell.length_a   1.000
_cell.length_b   1.000
_cell.length_c   1.000
_cell.angle_alpha   90.00
_cell.angle_beta   90.00
_cell.angle_gamma   90.00
#
_symmetry.space_group_name_H-M   'P 1'
#
loop_
_entity.id
_entity.type
_entity.pdbx_description
1 polymer ?
#
loop_
_entity_poly.entity_id
_entity_poly.type
_entity_poly.pdbx_seq_one_letter_code
_entity_poly.pdbx_strand_id
1 'polypeptide(L)'
;DPGQTLTRDPVEADNLVLMGTSVTSGTATGVVVATGADTWFGSMAGSLVGERPQTNFDTGVRKVSFLLIRFMLVMVPVVFMINGFTKGDWDEAFLFGIAVAVGLTPEMLPMVVSANLARGAVAMSRRKVVVKRLNAIQNLGAMDVLCTDKTGTLTEDRIVLDRYLDVHGDEDGEVLEYGYLNAHFQTGLRNLMDR
;
A
#
# COMPACT_ATOMS: atom_id res chain seq x y z
N ASP A 1 23.00 -9.39 -36.32
CA ASP A 1 24.25 -9.31 -35.54
C ASP A 1 24.40 -10.51 -34.62
N PRO A 2 25.61 -11.08 -34.46
CA PRO A 2 25.84 -12.30 -33.68
C PRO A 2 25.72 -12.14 -32.15
N GLY A 3 25.27 -10.99 -31.65
CA GLY A 3 25.23 -10.67 -30.21
C GLY A 3 23.83 -10.51 -29.61
N GLN A 4 22.74 -10.78 -30.35
CA GLN A 4 21.39 -10.70 -29.79
C GLN A 4 21.06 -11.96 -29.00
N THR A 5 21.00 -11.83 -27.68
CA THR A 5 20.43 -12.86 -26.81
C THR A 5 18.92 -12.92 -27.07
N LEU A 6 18.42 -14.00 -27.66
CA LEU A 6 16.98 -14.20 -27.88
C LEU A 6 16.29 -14.47 -26.53
N THR A 7 16.01 -13.42 -25.77
CA THR A 7 15.21 -13.48 -24.55
C THR A 7 13.73 -13.25 -24.86
N ARG A 8 12.86 -13.92 -24.12
CA ARG A 8 11.41 -13.71 -24.17
C ARG A 8 10.95 -12.63 -23.20
N ASP A 9 11.81 -12.20 -22.29
CA ASP A 9 11.50 -11.13 -21.34
C ASP A 9 11.73 -9.77 -22.02
N PRO A 10 10.70 -8.91 -22.15
CA PRO A 10 10.85 -7.57 -22.71
C PRO A 10 11.86 -6.69 -21.96
N VAL A 11 12.13 -6.97 -20.68
CA VAL A 11 13.05 -6.19 -19.83
C VAL A 11 14.52 -6.51 -20.11
N GLU A 12 14.81 -7.75 -20.52
CA GLU A 12 16.16 -8.21 -20.82
C GLU A 12 16.53 -8.02 -22.31
N ALA A 13 15.58 -7.57 -23.13
CA ALA A 13 15.76 -7.47 -24.57
C ALA A 13 16.56 -6.23 -24.98
N ASP A 14 17.76 -6.44 -25.51
CA ASP A 14 18.69 -5.36 -25.92
C ASP A 14 18.16 -4.46 -27.07
N ASN A 15 17.15 -4.92 -27.79
CA ASN A 15 16.58 -4.24 -28.96
C ASN A 15 15.21 -3.59 -28.70
N LEU A 16 14.75 -3.56 -27.45
CA LEU A 16 13.48 -2.94 -27.07
C LEU A 16 13.72 -1.74 -26.16
N VAL A 17 12.96 -0.67 -26.41
CA VAL A 17 12.89 0.50 -25.52
C VAL A 17 11.50 0.52 -24.90
N LEU A 18 11.45 0.48 -23.57
CA LEU A 18 10.20 0.38 -22.83
C LEU A 18 9.66 1.77 -22.46
N MET A 19 8.34 1.95 -22.56
CA MET A 19 7.66 3.15 -22.08
C MET A 19 7.98 3.39 -20.60
N GLY A 20 8.37 4.62 -20.24
CA GLY A 20 8.74 4.99 -18.87
C GLY A 20 10.25 4.92 -18.57
N THR A 21 11.07 4.51 -19.54
CA THR A 21 12.54 4.58 -19.47
C THR A 21 13.07 5.85 -20.13
N SER A 22 14.28 6.28 -19.76
CA SER A 22 14.98 7.42 -20.36
C SER A 22 16.32 6.98 -20.95
N VAL A 23 16.74 7.66 -22.02
CA VAL A 23 18.06 7.44 -22.63
C VAL A 23 19.10 8.15 -21.79
N THR A 24 20.04 7.39 -21.22
CA THR A 24 21.13 7.93 -20.39
C THR A 24 22.30 8.45 -21.23
N SER A 25 22.53 7.88 -22.41
CA SER A 25 23.61 8.28 -23.33
C SER A 25 23.32 7.85 -24.77
N GLY A 26 23.85 8.61 -25.74
CA GLY A 26 23.74 8.32 -27.17
C GLY A 26 22.43 8.76 -27.83
N THR A 27 22.27 8.37 -29.09
CA THR A 27 21.04 8.58 -29.87
C THR A 27 20.68 7.28 -30.61
N ALA A 28 19.38 7.05 -30.76
CA ALA A 28 18.86 5.88 -31.47
C ALA A 28 17.62 6.28 -32.28
N THR A 29 17.37 5.55 -33.36
CA THR A 29 16.11 5.62 -34.10
C THR A 29 15.43 4.26 -33.99
N GLY A 30 14.14 4.25 -33.67
CA GLY A 30 13.38 3.03 -33.47
C GLY A 30 11.98 3.13 -34.05
N VAL A 31 11.33 1.99 -34.20
CA VAL A 31 9.94 1.89 -34.65
C VAL A 31 9.05 1.74 -33.42
N VAL A 32 7.98 2.53 -33.36
CA VAL A 32 6.98 2.40 -32.29
C VAL A 32 6.15 1.15 -32.54
N VAL A 33 6.29 0.15 -31.68
CA VAL A 33 5.57 -1.14 -31.78
C VAL A 33 4.29 -1.21 -30.93
N ALA A 34 4.17 -0.37 -29.89
CA ALA A 34 3.01 -0.30 -29.00
C ALA A 34 2.87 1.10 -28.40
N THR A 35 1.64 1.50 -28.05
CA THR A 35 1.35 2.81 -27.44
C THR A 35 0.26 2.67 -26.36
N GLY A 36 0.22 3.62 -25.40
CA GLY A 36 -0.83 3.64 -24.38
C GLY A 36 -0.85 2.39 -23.49
N ALA A 37 -2.06 1.84 -23.27
CA ALA A 37 -2.29 0.67 -22.42
C ALA A 37 -1.68 -0.63 -23.00
N ASP A 38 -1.43 -0.68 -24.31
CA ASP A 38 -0.84 -1.84 -24.99
C ASP A 38 0.68 -1.91 -24.81
N THR A 39 1.30 -0.91 -24.19
CA THR A 39 2.71 -0.97 -23.81
C THR A 39 2.92 -1.88 -22.60
N TRP A 40 4.14 -2.40 -22.42
CA TRP A 40 4.48 -3.22 -21.26
C TRP A 40 4.19 -2.51 -19.94
N PHE A 41 4.61 -1.24 -19.81
CA PHE A 41 4.30 -0.40 -18.65
C PHE A 41 2.79 -0.16 -18.47
N GLY A 42 2.07 0.07 -19.58
CA GLY A 42 0.61 0.22 -19.59
C GLY A 42 -0.14 -1.02 -19.08
N SER A 43 0.28 -2.21 -19.50
CA SER A 43 -0.31 -3.48 -19.02
C SER A 43 -0.09 -3.71 -17.52
N MET A 44 1.09 -3.35 -17.00
CA MET A 44 1.36 -3.41 -15.56
C MET A 44 0.50 -2.40 -14.80
N ALA A 45 0.42 -1.16 -15.30
CA ALA A 45 -0.43 -0.13 -14.70
C ALA A 45 -1.91 -0.53 -14.66
N GLY A 46 -2.40 -1.19 -15.72
CA GLY A 46 -3.76 -1.73 -15.77
C GLY A 46 -4.02 -2.79 -14.69
N SER A 47 -3.06 -3.67 -14.42
CA SER A 47 -3.17 -4.70 -13.38
C SER A 47 -3.21 -4.14 -11.95
N LEU A 48 -2.66 -2.95 -11.72
CA LEU A 48 -2.71 -2.24 -10.43
C LEU A 48 -4.07 -1.59 -10.13
N VAL A 49 -4.94 -1.48 -11.14
CA VAL A 49 -6.28 -0.85 -11.03
C VAL A 49 -7.38 -1.88 -10.70
N GLY A 50 -7.03 -3.15 -10.50
CA GLY A 50 -7.97 -4.21 -10.14
C GLY A 50 -8.76 -3.98 -8.84
N GLU A 51 -9.90 -4.68 -8.71
CA GLU A 51 -10.75 -4.61 -7.50
C GLU A 51 -9.95 -4.94 -6.25
N ARG A 52 -10.07 -4.04 -5.28
CA ARG A 52 -9.25 -4.07 -4.07
C ARG A 52 -9.78 -5.14 -3.12
N PRO A 53 -8.92 -6.01 -2.57
CA PRO A 53 -9.35 -7.01 -1.60
C PRO A 53 -9.93 -6.33 -0.35
N GLN A 54 -11.02 -6.90 0.17
CA GLN A 54 -11.64 -6.44 1.42
C GLN A 54 -10.64 -6.53 2.57
N THR A 55 -10.63 -5.55 3.46
CA THR A 55 -9.73 -5.62 4.62
C THR A 55 -10.25 -6.64 5.65
N ASN A 56 -9.34 -7.21 6.45
CA ASN A 56 -9.72 -8.07 7.58
C ASN A 56 -10.68 -7.36 8.54
N PHE A 57 -10.53 -6.04 8.67
CA PHE A 57 -11.41 -5.19 9.44
C PHE A 57 -12.84 -5.14 8.85
N ASP A 58 -13.00 -4.91 7.54
CA ASP A 58 -14.31 -4.92 6.87
C ASP A 58 -15.03 -6.26 7.07
N THR A 59 -14.27 -7.35 6.98
CA THR A 59 -14.79 -8.70 7.25
C THR A 59 -15.19 -8.89 8.72
N GLY A 60 -14.40 -8.36 9.65
CA GLY A 60 -14.69 -8.39 11.09
C GLY A 60 -15.96 -7.63 11.44
N VAL A 61 -16.10 -6.39 10.97
CA VAL A 61 -17.31 -5.57 11.16
C VAL A 61 -18.52 -6.29 10.58
N ARG A 62 -18.42 -6.82 9.36
CA ARG A 62 -19.51 -7.58 8.74
C ARG A 62 -19.93 -8.78 9.59
N LYS A 63 -18.99 -9.56 10.11
CA LYS A 63 -19.30 -10.72 10.97
C LYS A 63 -20.06 -10.29 12.23
N VAL A 64 -19.62 -9.21 12.89
CA VAL A 64 -20.30 -8.66 14.07
C VAL A 64 -21.69 -8.14 13.71
N SER A 65 -21.83 -7.38 12.63
CA SER A 65 -23.13 -6.89 12.15
C SER A 65 -24.10 -8.05 11.86
N PHE A 66 -23.65 -9.11 11.18
CA PHE A 66 -24.49 -10.28 10.92
C PHE A 66 -24.85 -11.07 12.18
N LEU A 67 -23.94 -11.14 13.17
CA LEU A 67 -24.25 -11.74 14.47
C LEU A 67 -25.39 -10.98 15.17
N LEU A 68 -25.32 -9.65 15.18
CA LEU A 68 -26.34 -8.80 15.79
C LEU A 68 -27.67 -8.86 15.02
N ILE A 69 -27.64 -8.87 13.68
CA ILE A 69 -28.84 -9.07 12.86
C ILE A 69 -29.48 -10.44 13.14
N ARG A 70 -28.68 -11.49 13.24
CA ARG A 70 -29.18 -12.83 13.58
C ARG A 70 -29.82 -12.88 14.96
N PHE A 71 -29.24 -12.18 15.94
CA PHE A 71 -29.83 -12.06 17.27
C PHE A 71 -31.16 -11.29 17.23
N MET A 72 -31.23 -10.17 16.49
CA MET A 72 -32.47 -9.41 16.31
C MET A 72 -33.57 -10.23 15.63
N LEU A 73 -33.23 -10.98 14.57
CA LEU A 73 -34.18 -11.83 13.84
C LEU A 73 -34.77 -12.95 14.71
N VAL A 74 -34.10 -13.36 15.79
CA VAL A 74 -34.63 -14.33 16.75
C VAL A 74 -35.38 -13.63 17.88
N MET A 75 -34.79 -12.58 18.45
CA MET A 75 -35.33 -11.94 19.66
C MET A 75 -36.60 -11.13 19.37
N VAL A 76 -36.70 -10.44 18.23
CA VAL A 76 -37.88 -9.64 17.88
C VAL A 76 -39.14 -10.51 17.73
N PRO A 77 -39.14 -11.61 16.96
CA PRO A 77 -40.30 -12.51 16.89
C PRO A 77 -40.63 -13.19 18.22
N VAL A 78 -39.63 -13.56 19.01
CA VAL A 78 -39.84 -14.15 20.34
C VAL A 78 -40.56 -13.17 21.26
N VAL A 79 -40.09 -11.92 21.33
CA VAL A 79 -40.72 -10.87 22.13
C VAL A 79 -42.12 -10.54 21.62
N PHE A 80 -42.30 -10.46 20.30
CA PHE A 80 -43.61 -10.23 19.68
C PHE A 80 -44.61 -11.34 20.04
N MET A 81 -44.22 -12.62 19.91
CA MET A 81 -45.08 -13.74 20.26
C MET A 81 -45.41 -13.78 21.76
N ILE A 82 -44.42 -13.60 22.63
CA ILE A 82 -44.66 -13.57 24.09
C ILE A 82 -45.64 -12.45 24.46
N ASN A 83 -45.44 -11.25 23.91
CA ASN A 83 -46.29 -10.10 24.21
C ASN A 83 -47.72 -10.30 23.66
N GLY A 84 -47.85 -10.78 22.42
CA GLY A 84 -49.14 -11.09 21.80
C GLY A 84 -49.94 -12.16 22.55
N PHE A 85 -49.28 -13.25 22.98
CA PHE A 85 -49.97 -14.30 23.76
C PHE A 85 -50.27 -13.89 25.20
N THR A 86 -49.45 -13.04 25.83
CA THR A 86 -49.64 -12.64 27.23
C THR A 86 -50.69 -11.54 27.39
N LYS A 87 -50.69 -10.55 26.50
CA LYS A 87 -51.62 -9.40 26.57
C LYS A 87 -52.89 -9.59 25.73
N GLY A 88 -52.85 -10.43 24.69
CA GLY A 88 -53.97 -10.63 23.78
C GLY A 88 -54.19 -9.49 22.77
N ASP A 89 -53.46 -8.38 22.88
CA ASP A 89 -53.49 -7.24 21.96
C ASP A 89 -52.33 -7.34 20.96
N TRP A 90 -52.65 -7.80 19.75
CA TRP A 90 -51.67 -8.02 18.68
C TRP A 90 -51.16 -6.72 18.06
N ASP A 91 -51.96 -5.65 18.12
CA ASP A 91 -51.58 -4.33 17.58
C ASP A 91 -50.55 -3.68 18.51
N GLU A 92 -50.77 -3.74 19.83
CA GLU A 92 -49.80 -3.26 20.82
C GLU A 92 -48.51 -4.11 20.77
N ALA A 93 -48.63 -5.43 20.62
CA ALA A 93 -47.47 -6.32 20.47
C ALA A 93 -46.64 -5.98 19.23
N PHE A 94 -47.29 -5.63 18.11
CA PHE A 94 -46.62 -5.25 16.86
C PHE A 94 -45.83 -3.95 17.02
N LEU A 95 -46.45 -2.92 17.59
CA LEU A 95 -45.77 -1.65 17.88
C LEU A 95 -44.58 -1.84 18.83
N PHE A 96 -44.74 -2.71 19.83
CA PHE A 96 -43.66 -3.05 20.76
C PHE A 96 -42.51 -3.80 20.05
N GLY A 97 -42.83 -4.72 19.15
CA GLY A 97 -41.83 -5.43 18.35
C GLY A 97 -40.98 -4.50 17.48
N ILE A 98 -41.60 -3.50 16.84
CA ILE A 98 -40.90 -2.46 16.08
C ILE A 98 -39.98 -1.64 17.00
N ALA A 99 -40.48 -1.21 18.16
CA ALA A 99 -39.68 -0.44 19.12
C ALA A 99 -38.41 -1.21 19.57
N VAL A 100 -38.55 -2.51 19.82
CA VAL A 100 -37.42 -3.39 20.17
C VAL A 100 -36.45 -3.55 18.99
N ALA A 101 -36.95 -3.74 17.77
CA ALA A 101 -36.11 -3.87 16.58
C ALA A 101 -35.26 -2.61 16.35
N VAL A 102 -35.88 -1.43 16.40
CA VAL A 102 -35.19 -0.14 16.24
C VAL A 102 -34.16 0.06 17.37
N GLY A 103 -34.52 -0.24 18.62
CA GLY A 103 -33.64 -0.08 19.78
C GLY A 103 -32.40 -1.00 19.76
N LEU A 104 -32.49 -2.15 19.10
CA LEU A 104 -31.38 -3.11 18.98
C LEU A 104 -30.51 -2.90 17.74
N THR A 105 -30.90 -2.01 16.82
CA THR A 105 -30.19 -1.84 15.55
C THR A 105 -28.79 -1.26 15.80
N PRO A 106 -27.70 -1.94 15.38
CA PRO A 106 -26.33 -1.54 15.70
C PRO A 106 -25.78 -0.46 14.74
N GLU A 107 -26.54 0.61 14.52
CA GLU A 107 -26.17 1.74 13.65
C GLU A 107 -24.94 2.50 14.18
N MET A 108 -24.73 2.51 15.50
CA MET A 108 -23.66 3.30 16.11
C MET A 108 -22.27 2.66 15.96
N LEU A 109 -22.17 1.34 15.79
CA LEU A 109 -20.88 0.65 15.76
C LEU A 109 -20.00 1.10 14.58
N PRO A 110 -20.47 1.14 13.32
CA PRO A 110 -19.67 1.65 12.20
C PRO A 110 -19.23 3.10 12.39
N MET A 111 -20.09 3.94 12.98
CA MET A 111 -19.80 5.35 13.24
C MET A 111 -18.71 5.51 14.30
N VAL A 112 -18.83 4.83 15.44
CA VAL A 112 -17.84 4.88 16.53
C VAL A 112 -16.47 4.41 16.05
N VAL A 113 -16.42 3.33 15.28
CA VAL A 113 -15.13 2.84 14.77
C VAL A 113 -14.53 3.82 13.76
N SER A 114 -15.32 4.34 12.82
CA SER A 114 -14.84 5.33 11.85
C SER A 114 -14.32 6.60 12.52
N ALA A 115 -15.01 7.09 13.56
CA ALA A 115 -14.59 8.25 14.34
C ALA A 115 -13.26 8.00 15.08
N ASN A 116 -13.08 6.80 15.64
CA ASN A 116 -11.83 6.41 16.29
C ASN A 116 -10.67 6.31 15.30
N LEU A 117 -10.89 5.67 14.13
CA LEU A 117 -9.88 5.60 13.08
C LEU A 117 -9.53 7.00 12.54
N ALA A 118 -10.51 7.88 12.37
CA ALA A 118 -10.28 9.26 11.94
C ALA A 118 -9.42 10.03 12.95
N ARG A 119 -9.71 9.92 14.25
CA ARG A 119 -8.85 10.48 15.31
C ARG A 119 -7.44 9.89 15.27
N GLY A 120 -7.32 8.58 15.04
CA GLY A 120 -6.04 7.89 14.85
C GLY A 120 -5.25 8.44 13.66
N ALA A 121 -5.91 8.69 12.53
CA ALA A 121 -5.30 9.28 11.34
C ALA A 121 -4.76 10.70 11.63
N VAL A 122 -5.51 11.52 12.37
CA VAL A 122 -5.06 12.86 12.79
C VAL A 122 -3.84 12.76 13.71
N ALA A 123 -3.83 11.82 14.65
CA ALA A 123 -2.69 11.59 15.55
C ALA A 123 -1.43 11.13 14.78
N MET A 124 -1.60 10.26 13.78
CA MET A 124 -0.52 9.80 12.89
C MET A 124 0.02 10.93 12.01
N SER A 125 -0.84 11.80 11.48
CA SER A 125 -0.44 12.96 10.68
C SER A 125 0.49 13.90 11.45
N ARG A 126 0.22 14.13 12.74
CA ARG A 126 1.11 14.92 13.63
C ARG A 126 2.51 14.31 13.77
N ARG A 127 2.68 13.03 13.45
CA ARG A 127 3.96 12.30 13.46
C ARG A 127 4.51 12.08 12.05
N LYS A 128 4.12 12.91 11.08
CA LYS A 128 4.53 12.83 9.67
C LYS A 128 4.10 11.55 8.94
N VAL A 129 3.05 10.88 9.41
CA VAL A 129 2.47 9.70 8.75
C VAL A 129 1.15 10.08 8.06
N VAL A 130 1.12 10.00 6.73
CA VAL A 130 -0.07 10.35 5.94
C VAL A 130 -0.91 9.11 5.68
N VAL A 131 -2.06 9.01 6.36
CA VAL A 131 -3.01 7.92 6.19
C VAL A 131 -4.03 8.28 5.10
N LYS A 132 -3.92 7.66 3.91
CA LYS A 132 -4.88 7.85 2.82
C LYS A 132 -6.21 7.08 3.02
N ARG A 133 -6.22 6.05 3.86
CA ARG A 133 -7.38 5.18 4.12
C ARG A 133 -7.44 4.79 5.60
N LEU A 134 -8.56 5.06 6.26
CA LEU A 134 -8.72 4.80 7.70
C LEU A 134 -8.50 3.32 8.07
N ASN A 135 -8.98 2.39 7.25
CA ASN A 135 -8.79 0.95 7.48
C ASN A 135 -7.31 0.51 7.44
N ALA A 136 -6.43 1.28 6.79
CA ALA A 136 -5.00 0.97 6.74
C ALA A 136 -4.33 1.07 8.12
N ILE A 137 -4.91 1.84 9.04
CA ILE A 137 -4.42 1.97 10.42
C ILE A 137 -4.47 0.61 11.14
N GLN A 138 -5.56 -0.14 10.95
CA GLN A 138 -5.71 -1.47 11.56
C GLN A 138 -4.76 -2.48 10.92
N ASN A 139 -4.64 -2.47 9.58
CA ASN A 139 -3.70 -3.34 8.89
C ASN A 139 -2.25 -3.08 9.32
N LEU A 140 -1.88 -1.82 9.53
CA LEU A 140 -0.55 -1.46 10.05
C LEU A 140 -0.33 -1.98 11.48
N GLY A 141 -1.36 -1.91 12.33
CA GLY A 141 -1.29 -2.42 13.70
C GLY A 141 -1.30 -3.95 13.82
N ALA A 142 -1.88 -4.65 12.84
CA ALA A 142 -1.97 -6.11 12.80
C ALA A 142 -0.92 -6.76 11.87
N MET A 143 0.12 -6.02 11.51
CA MET A 143 1.11 -6.47 10.53
C MET A 143 2.16 -7.37 11.19
N ASP A 144 2.30 -8.60 10.70
CA ASP A 144 3.32 -9.55 11.20
C ASP A 144 4.65 -9.46 10.42
N VAL A 145 4.59 -9.05 9.15
CA VAL A 145 5.75 -8.96 8.25
C VAL A 145 5.78 -7.60 7.57
N LEU A 146 6.86 -6.85 7.77
CA LEU A 146 7.11 -5.57 7.11
C LEU A 146 8.13 -5.74 5.99
N CYS A 147 7.66 -5.76 4.74
CA CYS A 147 8.52 -5.65 3.57
C CYS A 147 8.75 -4.17 3.25
N THR A 148 9.99 -3.72 3.30
CA THR A 148 10.39 -2.35 2.97
C THR A 148 11.36 -2.37 1.79
N ASP A 149 11.30 -1.34 0.95
CA ASP A 149 12.31 -1.13 -0.06
C ASP A 149 13.63 -0.66 0.61
N LYS A 150 14.77 -0.88 -0.07
CA LYS A 150 16.08 -0.48 0.44
C LYS A 150 16.38 0.97 0.07
N THR A 151 16.47 1.25 -1.23
CA THR A 151 16.98 2.53 -1.74
C THR A 151 15.94 3.63 -1.50
N GLY A 152 16.34 4.71 -0.83
CA GLY A 152 15.45 5.84 -0.53
C GLY A 152 14.38 5.58 0.55
N THR A 153 14.36 4.37 1.14
CA THR A 153 13.51 4.06 2.31
C THR A 153 14.33 3.66 3.52
N LEU A 154 15.21 2.65 3.41
CA LEU A 154 16.18 2.31 4.44
C LEU A 154 17.48 3.11 4.31
N THR A 155 17.85 3.45 3.07
CA THR A 155 19.01 4.29 2.79
C THR A 155 18.59 5.72 2.51
N GLU A 156 19.49 6.67 2.77
CA GLU A 156 19.27 8.11 2.52
C GLU A 156 19.33 8.49 1.03
N ASP A 157 19.41 7.51 0.13
CA ASP A 157 19.67 7.70 -1.31
C ASP A 157 20.86 8.64 -1.58
N ARG A 158 21.84 8.61 -0.67
CA ARG A 158 23.07 9.38 -0.71
C ARG A 158 24.24 8.41 -0.63
N ILE A 159 25.20 8.59 -1.52
CA ILE A 159 26.48 7.90 -1.42
C ILE A 159 27.41 8.76 -0.58
N VAL A 160 28.05 8.14 0.42
CA VAL A 160 29.00 8.80 1.32
C VAL A 160 30.25 7.94 1.36
N LEU A 161 31.42 8.58 1.26
CA LEU A 161 32.69 7.91 1.49
C LEU A 161 32.82 7.56 2.98
N ASP A 162 32.84 6.28 3.31
CA ASP A 162 32.99 5.79 4.69
C ASP A 162 34.46 5.84 5.13
N ARG A 163 35.37 5.27 4.31
CA ARG A 163 36.79 5.09 4.63
C ARG A 163 37.68 5.16 3.39
N TYR A 164 38.91 5.63 3.58
CA TYR A 164 39.97 5.73 2.57
C TYR A 164 41.25 5.09 3.14
N LEU A 165 41.42 3.78 2.90
CA LEU A 165 42.44 2.98 3.59
C LEU A 165 43.64 2.70 2.69
N ASP A 166 44.82 2.65 3.30
CA ASP A 166 46.04 2.16 2.67
C ASP A 166 46.07 0.63 2.56
N VAL A 167 47.20 0.07 2.09
CA VAL A 167 47.39 -1.38 1.95
C VAL A 167 47.46 -2.14 3.28
N HIS A 168 47.61 -1.43 4.40
CA HIS A 168 47.65 -1.97 5.76
C HIS A 168 46.28 -1.89 6.45
N GLY A 169 45.34 -1.14 5.86
CA GLY A 169 43.99 -0.94 6.39
C GLY A 169 43.87 0.28 7.30
N ASP A 170 44.88 1.16 7.31
CA ASP A 170 44.89 2.41 8.06
C ASP A 170 44.40 3.57 7.18
N GLU A 171 43.74 4.58 7.77
CA GLU A 171 43.28 5.76 7.01
C GLU A 171 44.47 6.56 6.47
N ASP A 172 44.47 6.86 5.16
CA ASP A 172 45.58 7.53 4.48
C ASP A 172 45.11 8.64 3.53
N GLY A 173 45.44 9.89 3.88
CA GLY A 173 45.07 11.07 3.11
C GLY A 173 45.58 11.07 1.66
N GLU A 174 46.68 10.38 1.37
CA GLU A 174 47.22 10.28 0.00
C GLU A 174 46.28 9.44 -0.89
N VAL A 175 45.69 8.37 -0.35
CA VAL A 175 44.68 7.54 -1.04
C VAL A 175 43.43 8.35 -1.33
N LEU A 176 43.00 9.19 -0.38
CA LEU A 176 41.86 10.10 -0.58
C LEU A 176 42.14 11.13 -1.67
N GLU A 177 43.34 11.72 -1.68
CA GLU A 177 43.74 12.70 -2.69
C GLU A 177 43.75 12.09 -4.09
N TYR A 178 44.36 10.91 -4.26
CA TYR A 178 44.34 10.22 -5.56
C TYR A 178 42.94 9.79 -5.97
N GLY A 179 42.11 9.31 -5.03
CA GLY A 179 40.71 8.98 -5.28
C GLY A 179 39.89 10.19 -5.74
N TYR A 180 40.10 11.34 -5.09
CA TYR A 180 39.46 12.60 -5.47
C TYR A 180 39.89 13.06 -6.86
N LEU A 181 41.19 13.06 -7.15
CA LEU A 181 41.70 13.47 -8.47
C LEU A 181 41.17 12.55 -9.57
N ASN A 182 41.12 11.24 -9.33
CA ASN A 182 40.57 10.28 -10.27
C ASN A 182 39.08 10.55 -10.55
N ALA A 183 38.26 10.70 -9.50
CA ALA A 183 36.83 10.98 -9.64
C ALA A 183 36.56 12.35 -10.28
N HIS A 184 37.32 13.39 -9.89
CA HIS A 184 37.13 14.75 -10.38
C HIS A 184 37.45 14.89 -11.88
N PHE A 185 38.51 14.23 -12.35
CA PHE A 185 38.93 14.27 -13.75
C PHE A 185 38.36 13.11 -14.60
N GLN A 186 37.51 12.26 -14.03
CA GLN A 186 36.85 11.20 -14.78
C GLN A 186 35.93 11.80 -15.85
N THR A 187 36.19 11.46 -17.11
CA THR A 187 35.42 11.90 -18.28
C THR A 187 34.26 10.96 -18.64
N GLY A 188 33.97 9.99 -17.77
CA GLY A 188 32.90 9.00 -17.91
C GLY A 188 31.52 9.53 -17.50
N LEU A 189 30.56 8.62 -17.37
CA LEU A 189 29.22 8.93 -16.86
C LEU A 189 29.33 9.48 -15.44
N ARG A 190 28.77 10.67 -15.20
CA ARG A 190 28.63 11.23 -13.84
C ARG A 190 27.95 10.22 -12.94
N ASN A 191 28.68 9.74 -11.94
CA ASN A 191 28.20 8.79 -10.95
C ASN A 191 27.56 9.54 -9.77
N LEU A 192 26.66 8.90 -9.05
CA LEU A 192 26.14 9.41 -7.78
C LEU A 192 27.26 9.55 -6.72
N MET A 193 28.39 8.87 -6.93
CA MET A 193 29.60 9.00 -6.12
C MET A 193 30.38 10.29 -6.37
N ASP A 194 30.11 11.00 -7.48
CA ASP A 194 30.87 12.20 -7.89
C ASP A 194 30.29 13.51 -7.30
N ARG A 195 29.33 13.42 -6.36
CA ARG A 195 28.64 14.56 -5.72
C ARG A 195 28.95 14.69 -4.24
#